data_AF-A0A832XE27-F1
#
_entry.id   AF-A0A832XE27-F1
#
_cell.length_a   1.000
_cell.length_b   1.000
_cell.length_c   1.000
_cell.angle_alpha   90.00
_cell.angle_beta   90.00
_cell.angle_gamma   90.00
#
_symmetry.space_group_name_H-M   'P 1'
#
loop_
_entity.id
_entity.type
_entity.pdbx_description
1 polymer ?
#
loop_
_entity_poly.entity_id
_entity_poly.type
_entity_poly.pdbx_seq_one_letter_code
_entity_poly.pdbx_strand_id
1 'polypeptide(L)'
;MAQGIFERITTLFSSLFGSKAKSITLGIYGEPNTGKTTLSNKISIDWLGKPVGTVSDMPHETRTIQKAEHVEVKAGGKKITMNLLDMPGLATHIDYKKFMQTYTVGGESVDIGKIKNNDLIKIASKLGLDTNGSKQKTMQMLLQNASEAELLKNAKSLGLKLPRTKAKKKRYSQKEAKKIAEEATKGVVEAIKFLDKVDTVLVMMDSTRDPLSQVNIMLVGNLEAKGIPVVIVANKTDLKSAKPENIKNAFPQHPVVAISALKGYNLEELYEAIAKHGA
;
A
#
# COMPACT_ATOMS: atom_id res chain seq x y z
N MET A 1 -29.53 19.67 -15.19
CA MET A 1 -28.93 18.54 -14.45
C MET A 1 -27.64 18.92 -13.73
N ALA A 2 -26.65 19.56 -14.38
CA ALA A 2 -25.36 19.89 -13.74
C ALA A 2 -25.45 20.86 -12.53
N GLN A 3 -26.35 21.85 -12.54
CA GLN A 3 -26.53 22.78 -11.41
C GLN A 3 -27.02 22.09 -10.12
N GLY A 4 -27.98 21.18 -10.21
CA GLY A 4 -28.52 20.47 -9.03
C GLY A 4 -27.55 19.45 -8.43
N ILE A 5 -26.70 18.84 -9.25
CA ILE A 5 -25.61 17.94 -8.79
C ILE A 5 -24.57 18.76 -8.01
N PHE A 6 -24.17 19.91 -8.53
CA PHE A 6 -23.24 20.79 -7.84
C PHE A 6 -23.81 21.28 -6.50
N GLU A 7 -25.07 21.72 -6.45
CA GLU A 7 -25.73 22.13 -5.21
C GLU A 7 -25.83 20.99 -4.18
N ARG A 8 -26.17 19.76 -4.61
CA ARG A 8 -26.15 18.57 -3.73
C ARG A 8 -24.76 18.25 -3.21
N ILE A 9 -23.74 18.27 -4.07
CA ILE A 9 -22.34 18.06 -3.67
C ILE A 9 -21.92 19.13 -2.67
N THR A 10 -22.27 20.40 -2.88
CA THR A 10 -21.94 21.48 -1.94
C THR A 10 -22.65 21.31 -0.59
N THR A 11 -23.84 20.71 -0.57
CA THR A 11 -24.61 20.41 0.63
C THR A 11 -24.05 19.19 1.38
N LEU A 12 -23.67 18.12 0.67
CA LEU A 12 -22.92 17.00 1.25
C LEU A 12 -21.58 17.48 1.80
N PHE A 13 -20.88 18.33 1.06
CA PHE A 13 -19.62 18.95 1.46
C PHE A 13 -19.75 19.90 2.65
N SER A 14 -20.88 20.60 2.83
CA SER A 14 -21.11 21.39 4.04
C SER A 14 -21.40 20.49 5.26
N SER A 15 -22.06 19.35 5.05
CA SER A 15 -22.31 18.36 6.11
C SER A 15 -21.03 17.64 6.56
N LEU A 16 -20.14 17.30 5.62
CA LEU A 16 -18.80 16.74 5.84
C LEU A 16 -17.91 17.60 6.76
N PHE A 17 -18.09 18.92 6.72
CA PHE A 17 -17.28 19.87 7.49
C PHE A 17 -17.92 20.22 8.84
N GLY A 18 -19.18 19.81 9.09
CA GLY A 18 -19.95 20.26 10.26
C GLY A 18 -20.00 21.79 10.40
N SER A 19 -20.66 22.30 11.43
CA SER A 19 -20.69 23.76 11.68
C SER A 19 -19.34 24.35 12.15
N LYS A 20 -18.29 23.53 12.33
CA LYS A 20 -17.01 23.92 12.96
C LYS A 20 -15.72 23.38 12.33
N ALA A 21 -15.71 22.26 11.60
CA ALA A 21 -14.48 21.75 11.02
C ALA A 21 -14.19 22.49 9.69
N LYS A 22 -12.98 23.05 9.56
CA LYS A 22 -12.56 23.85 8.39
C LYS A 22 -11.65 23.07 7.43
N SER A 23 -11.38 21.80 7.73
CA SER A 23 -10.46 20.95 6.98
C SER A 23 -10.82 19.48 7.07
N ILE A 24 -10.68 18.76 5.95
CA ILE A 24 -10.67 17.29 5.89
C ILE A 24 -9.35 16.82 5.25
N THR A 25 -8.79 15.72 5.76
CA THR A 25 -7.56 15.08 5.29
C THR A 25 -7.87 13.68 4.78
N LEU A 26 -7.77 13.48 3.47
CA LEU A 26 -8.02 12.19 2.82
C LEU A 26 -6.70 11.53 2.39
N GLY A 27 -6.54 10.24 2.66
CA GLY A 27 -5.50 9.41 2.05
C GLY A 27 -6.04 8.74 0.79
N ILE A 28 -5.41 8.87 -0.38
CA ILE A 28 -5.82 8.16 -1.60
C ILE A 28 -4.74 7.17 -1.98
N TYR A 29 -5.00 5.89 -1.71
CA TYR A 29 -4.01 4.82 -1.65
C TYR A 29 -4.38 3.68 -2.58
N GLY A 30 -3.41 3.01 -3.19
CA GLY A 30 -3.64 1.82 -4.01
C GLY A 30 -2.48 1.51 -4.94
N GLU A 31 -2.57 0.40 -5.66
CA GLU A 31 -1.56 0.01 -6.65
C GLU A 31 -1.32 1.08 -7.74
N PRO A 32 -0.17 1.04 -8.43
CA PRO A 32 0.06 1.88 -9.60
C PRO A 32 -1.07 1.74 -10.63
N ASN A 33 -1.46 2.85 -11.25
CA ASN A 33 -2.48 2.92 -12.31
C ASN A 33 -3.93 2.58 -11.88
N THR A 34 -4.26 2.59 -10.59
CA THR A 34 -5.65 2.42 -10.13
C THR A 34 -6.52 3.68 -10.30
N GLY A 35 -5.93 4.82 -10.68
CA GLY A 35 -6.65 6.08 -10.96
C GLY A 35 -6.66 7.10 -9.82
N LYS A 36 -5.69 7.02 -8.89
CA LYS A 36 -5.56 7.92 -7.72
C LYS A 36 -5.51 9.40 -8.11
N THR A 37 -4.59 9.78 -9.00
CA THR A 37 -4.43 11.16 -9.45
C THR A 37 -5.68 11.67 -10.18
N THR A 38 -6.33 10.81 -10.97
CA THR A 38 -7.60 11.14 -11.65
C THR A 38 -8.70 11.45 -10.64
N LEU A 39 -8.85 10.61 -9.60
CA LEU A 39 -9.86 10.84 -8.57
C LEU A 39 -9.55 12.09 -7.73
N SER A 40 -8.29 12.29 -7.32
CA SER A 40 -7.86 13.49 -6.58
C SER A 40 -8.20 14.78 -7.32
N ASN A 41 -7.89 14.83 -8.62
CA ASN A 41 -8.23 15.97 -9.47
C ASN A 41 -9.73 16.20 -9.51
N LYS A 42 -10.52 15.13 -9.59
CA LYS A 42 -11.97 15.21 -9.67
C LYS A 42 -12.58 15.73 -8.37
N ILE A 43 -12.14 15.22 -7.22
CA ILE A 43 -12.54 15.71 -5.88
C ILE A 43 -12.20 17.19 -5.71
N SER A 44 -10.99 17.60 -6.09
CA SER A 44 -10.56 19.00 -5.99
C SER A 44 -11.43 19.95 -6.82
N ILE A 45 -11.73 19.57 -8.06
CA ILE A 45 -12.60 20.36 -8.94
C ILE A 45 -14.01 20.42 -8.38
N ASP A 46 -14.58 19.28 -7.99
CA ASP A 46 -15.97 19.20 -7.55
C ASP A 46 -16.19 19.95 -6.22
N TRP A 47 -15.25 19.89 -5.28
CA TRP A 47 -15.43 20.49 -3.94
C TRP A 47 -14.93 21.95 -3.83
N LEU A 48 -13.91 22.33 -4.60
CA LEU A 48 -13.27 23.65 -4.48
C LEU A 48 -13.23 24.45 -5.78
N GLY A 49 -13.73 23.89 -6.89
CA GLY A 49 -13.79 24.57 -8.19
C GLY A 49 -12.42 24.79 -8.83
N LYS A 50 -11.36 24.14 -8.31
CA LYS A 50 -9.98 24.31 -8.80
C LYS A 50 -9.36 22.93 -9.02
N PRO A 51 -8.66 22.70 -10.14
CA PRO A 51 -7.84 21.51 -10.28
C PRO A 51 -6.75 21.52 -9.22
N VAL A 52 -6.33 20.34 -8.79
CA VAL A 52 -5.02 20.21 -8.16
C VAL A 52 -4.03 20.66 -9.23
N GLY A 53 -3.35 21.80 -9.02
CA GLY A 53 -2.30 22.25 -9.94
C GLY A 53 -1.25 21.15 -10.11
N THR A 54 -0.27 21.34 -11.01
CA THR A 54 0.89 20.43 -11.07
C THR A 54 1.42 20.26 -9.66
N VAL A 55 1.28 19.03 -9.20
CA VAL A 55 1.55 18.54 -7.86
C VAL A 55 2.80 19.24 -7.32
N SER A 56 2.75 19.72 -6.08
CA SER A 56 3.93 20.22 -5.38
C SER A 56 5.00 19.12 -5.41
N ASP A 57 5.91 19.18 -6.37
CA ASP A 57 7.21 18.53 -6.27
C ASP A 57 7.87 19.19 -5.06
N MET A 58 7.86 18.55 -3.89
CA MET A 58 8.96 18.76 -2.96
C MET A 58 10.16 18.09 -3.62
N PRO A 59 11.12 18.85 -4.17
CA PRO A 59 12.18 18.27 -4.96
C PRO A 59 13.23 17.75 -4.00
N HIS A 60 13.24 16.45 -3.78
CA HIS A 60 14.48 15.73 -3.48
C HIS A 60 14.45 14.41 -4.25
N GLU A 61 15.03 14.44 -5.45
CA GLU A 61 15.40 13.23 -6.16
C GLU A 61 16.25 12.35 -5.25
N THR A 62 15.78 11.14 -4.98
CA THR A 62 16.69 10.01 -4.77
C THR A 62 15.97 8.73 -5.17
N ARG A 63 16.69 7.93 -5.97
CA ARG A 63 16.25 6.64 -6.48
C ARG A 63 15.72 5.80 -5.30
N THR A 64 14.54 5.20 -5.48
CA THR A 64 13.85 4.21 -4.61
C THR A 64 12.73 4.65 -3.65
N ILE A 65 12.00 5.75 -3.89
CA ILE A 65 10.65 5.95 -3.30
C ILE A 65 9.76 6.63 -4.36
N GLN A 66 8.63 6.00 -4.74
CA GLN A 66 7.64 6.63 -5.61
C GLN A 66 6.82 7.66 -4.82
N LYS A 67 6.52 8.77 -5.50
CA LYS A 67 6.01 10.04 -4.97
C LYS A 67 4.82 9.84 -4.00
N ALA A 68 5.03 10.20 -2.73
CA ALA A 68 3.92 10.62 -1.88
C ALA A 68 3.58 12.05 -2.30
N GLU A 69 2.47 12.22 -3.00
CA GLU A 69 2.03 13.53 -3.49
C GLU A 69 1.12 14.16 -2.42
N HIS A 70 1.56 15.27 -1.83
CA HIS A 70 0.79 16.03 -0.86
C HIS A 70 0.09 17.20 -1.55
N VAL A 71 -1.23 17.25 -1.42
CA VAL A 71 -2.08 18.22 -2.09
C VAL A 71 -2.87 18.98 -1.03
N GLU A 72 -2.65 20.29 -0.93
CA GLU A 72 -3.51 21.18 -0.15
C GLU A 72 -4.24 22.14 -1.09
N VAL A 73 -5.57 22.14 -1.03
CA VAL A 73 -6.39 23.07 -1.82
C VAL A 73 -7.30 23.83 -0.88
N LYS A 74 -7.33 25.16 -1.04
CA LYS A 74 -8.14 26.09 -0.23
C LYS A 74 -9.04 26.93 -1.12
N ALA A 75 -10.32 26.99 -0.79
CA ALA A 75 -11.29 27.90 -1.42
C ALA A 75 -12.41 28.24 -0.42
N GLY A 76 -12.84 29.51 -0.40
CA GLY A 76 -13.99 29.94 0.42
C GLY A 76 -13.88 29.66 1.93
N GLY A 77 -12.67 29.71 2.50
CA GLY A 77 -12.44 29.43 3.93
C GLY A 77 -12.43 27.95 4.32
N LYS A 78 -12.61 27.05 3.35
CA LYS A 78 -12.52 25.59 3.52
C LYS A 78 -11.18 25.08 2.96
N LYS A 79 -10.66 24.02 3.56
CA LYS A 79 -9.40 23.37 3.18
C LYS A 79 -9.64 21.88 2.93
N ILE A 80 -9.08 21.33 1.87
CA ILE A 80 -8.93 19.87 1.71
C ILE A 80 -7.45 19.58 1.65
N THR A 81 -7.02 18.59 2.42
CA THR A 81 -5.69 18.00 2.31
C THR A 81 -5.85 16.58 1.75
N MET A 82 -5.16 16.26 0.66
CA MET A 82 -5.15 14.93 0.07
C MET A 82 -3.71 14.41 0.04
N ASN A 83 -3.50 13.24 0.61
CA ASN A 83 -2.22 12.53 0.58
C ASN A 83 -2.36 11.38 -0.42
N LEU A 84 -1.76 11.51 -1.60
CA LEU A 84 -1.76 10.48 -2.63
C LEU A 84 -0.50 9.63 -2.45
N LEU A 85 -0.69 8.33 -2.30
CA LEU A 85 0.41 7.42 -2.00
C LEU A 85 0.47 6.33 -3.07
N ASP A 86 1.48 6.40 -3.93
CA ASP A 86 1.83 5.31 -4.84
C ASP A 86 2.60 4.24 -4.07
N MET A 87 1.96 3.08 -3.88
CA MET A 87 2.40 2.08 -2.91
C MET A 87 3.36 0.97 -3.32
N PRO A 88 4.00 0.92 -4.51
CA PRO A 88 4.98 -0.13 -4.71
C PRO A 88 6.15 -0.04 -3.70
N GLY A 89 6.37 1.10 -3.02
CA GLY A 89 7.39 1.26 -1.97
C GLY A 89 6.92 1.04 -0.52
N LEU A 90 5.71 1.46 -0.12
CA LEU A 90 5.30 1.32 1.30
C LEU A 90 5.09 -0.14 1.70
N ALA A 91 4.61 -0.98 0.79
CA ALA A 91 4.40 -2.39 1.07
C ALA A 91 5.69 -3.11 1.47
N THR A 92 6.82 -2.69 0.90
CA THR A 92 8.15 -3.19 1.26
C THR A 92 8.75 -2.56 2.50
N HIS A 93 8.30 -1.36 2.90
CA HIS A 93 8.93 -0.58 3.97
C HIS A 93 8.17 -0.61 5.31
N ILE A 94 6.91 -1.05 5.33
CA ILE A 94 6.15 -1.29 6.58
C ILE A 94 6.75 -2.47 7.38
N ASP A 95 7.59 -3.29 6.75
CA ASP A 95 8.44 -4.25 7.46
C ASP A 95 9.89 -3.72 7.61
N TYR A 96 10.04 -2.56 8.25
CA TYR A 96 11.36 -1.98 8.57
C TYR A 96 12.25 -2.98 9.33
N LYS A 97 11.64 -3.83 10.17
CA LYS A 97 12.36 -4.86 10.93
C LYS A 97 12.95 -5.93 9.99
N LYS A 98 12.21 -6.39 8.98
CA LYS A 98 12.70 -7.33 7.95
C LYS A 98 13.63 -6.68 6.94
N PHE A 99 13.42 -5.41 6.60
CA PHE A 99 14.34 -4.62 5.79
C PHE A 99 15.73 -4.52 6.45
N MET A 100 15.78 -4.12 7.72
CA MET A 100 17.04 -4.06 8.48
C MET A 100 17.68 -5.44 8.62
N GLN A 101 16.92 -6.51 8.86
CA GLN A 101 17.48 -7.87 8.87
C GLN A 101 18.11 -8.27 7.53
N THR A 102 17.51 -7.89 6.40
CA THR A 102 17.93 -8.31 5.05
C THR A 102 19.13 -7.54 4.51
N TYR A 103 19.31 -6.27 4.91
CA TYR A 103 20.27 -5.37 4.30
C TYR A 103 21.41 -4.89 5.22
N THR A 104 21.28 -5.01 6.55
CA THR A 104 22.31 -4.54 7.50
C THR A 104 23.33 -5.62 7.86
N VAL A 105 22.98 -6.90 7.73
CA VAL A 105 23.88 -8.00 8.08
C VAL A 105 24.52 -8.53 6.81
N GLY A 106 25.67 -7.95 6.44
CA GLY A 106 26.53 -8.50 5.39
C GLY A 106 26.99 -9.90 5.78
N GLY A 107 26.28 -10.92 5.30
CA GLY A 107 26.59 -12.33 5.49
C GLY A 107 26.35 -13.10 4.19
N GLU A 108 27.09 -14.19 4.00
CA GLU A 108 26.85 -15.13 2.91
C GLU A 108 25.42 -15.67 2.98
N SER A 109 24.61 -15.45 1.94
CA SER A 109 23.22 -15.93 1.93
C SER A 109 23.12 -17.38 1.44
N VAL A 110 22.35 -18.21 2.15
CA VAL A 110 21.99 -19.58 1.76
C VAL A 110 21.15 -19.55 0.48
N ASP A 111 21.61 -20.26 -0.55
CA ASP A 111 20.87 -20.43 -1.79
C ASP A 111 19.97 -21.66 -1.70
N ILE A 112 18.76 -21.44 -1.18
CA ILE A 112 17.78 -22.51 -0.94
C ILE A 112 17.42 -23.26 -2.24
N GLY A 113 17.47 -22.59 -3.40
CA GLY A 113 17.17 -23.21 -4.70
C GLY A 113 18.17 -24.30 -5.10
N LYS A 114 19.42 -24.18 -4.66
CA LYS A 114 20.50 -25.14 -4.90
C LYS A 114 20.52 -26.32 -3.92
N ILE A 115 19.72 -26.29 -2.86
CA ILE A 115 19.61 -27.40 -1.92
C ILE A 115 18.86 -28.56 -2.60
N LYS A 116 19.32 -29.80 -2.40
CA LYS A 116 18.63 -31.00 -2.88
C LYS A 116 17.28 -31.15 -2.17
N ASN A 117 16.27 -31.66 -2.87
CA ASN A 117 14.92 -31.81 -2.31
C ASN A 117 14.92 -32.59 -0.99
N ASN A 118 15.66 -33.70 -0.94
CA ASN A 118 15.76 -34.53 0.26
C ASN A 118 16.33 -33.77 1.47
N ASP A 119 17.26 -32.84 1.25
CA ASP A 119 17.87 -32.05 2.31
C ASP A 119 16.92 -30.93 2.78
N LEU A 120 16.16 -30.33 1.87
CA LEU A 120 15.08 -29.40 2.20
C LEU A 120 14.00 -30.05 3.07
N ILE A 121 13.57 -31.26 2.72
CA ILE A 121 12.56 -32.02 3.46
C ILE A 121 13.07 -32.37 4.86
N LYS A 122 14.33 -32.76 5.02
CA LYS A 122 14.94 -33.03 6.34
C LYS A 122 14.96 -31.79 7.23
N ILE A 123 15.31 -30.63 6.67
CA ILE A 123 15.32 -29.36 7.41
C ILE A 123 13.89 -28.97 7.80
N ALA A 124 12.94 -29.10 6.88
CA ALA A 124 11.54 -28.77 7.12
C ALA A 124 10.90 -29.69 8.18
N SER A 125 11.16 -31.00 8.11
CA SER A 125 10.70 -31.98 9.11
C SER A 125 11.26 -31.66 10.51
N LYS A 126 12.53 -31.26 10.60
CA LYS A 126 13.14 -30.84 11.88
C LYS A 126 12.51 -29.56 12.46
N LEU A 127 11.96 -28.72 11.61
CA LEU A 127 11.21 -27.52 11.97
C LEU A 127 9.72 -27.79 12.20
N GLY A 128 9.27 -29.05 12.11
CA GLY A 128 7.86 -29.44 12.29
C GLY A 128 6.95 -29.02 11.13
N LEU A 129 7.50 -28.77 9.94
CA LEU A 129 6.76 -28.34 8.75
C LEU A 129 6.33 -29.54 7.90
N ASP A 130 5.04 -29.64 7.59
CA ASP A 130 4.52 -30.64 6.64
C ASP A 130 4.59 -30.13 5.20
N THR A 131 5.50 -30.71 4.42
CA THR A 131 5.83 -30.18 3.10
C THR A 131 5.38 -31.03 1.92
N ASN A 132 4.51 -32.04 2.12
CA ASN A 132 3.99 -32.97 1.10
C ASN A 132 5.01 -33.54 0.10
N GLY A 133 6.31 -33.44 0.39
CA GLY A 133 7.43 -33.89 -0.46
C GLY A 133 7.76 -32.99 -1.67
N SER A 134 6.94 -31.99 -2.00
CA SER A 134 7.19 -31.11 -3.15
C SER A 134 8.34 -30.14 -2.86
N LYS A 135 9.35 -30.08 -3.75
CA LYS A 135 10.48 -29.16 -3.61
C LYS A 135 10.02 -27.71 -3.52
N GLN A 136 9.10 -27.31 -4.40
CA GLN A 136 8.59 -25.93 -4.44
C GLN A 136 7.83 -25.58 -3.15
N LYS A 137 6.94 -26.47 -2.67
CA LYS A 137 6.19 -26.24 -1.43
C LYS A 137 7.11 -26.23 -0.21
N THR A 138 8.07 -27.15 -0.15
CA THR A 138 9.07 -27.22 0.93
C THR A 138 9.89 -25.93 0.99
N MET A 139 10.36 -25.44 -0.17
CA MET A 139 11.09 -24.16 -0.25
C MET A 139 10.21 -22.99 0.21
N GLN A 140 8.95 -22.95 -0.23
CA GLN A 140 8.01 -21.91 0.16
C GLN A 140 7.78 -21.89 1.68
N MET A 141 7.52 -23.05 2.28
CA MET A 141 7.27 -23.15 3.73
C MET A 141 8.50 -22.79 4.55
N LEU A 142 9.70 -23.21 4.13
CA LEU A 142 10.94 -22.82 4.79
C LEU A 142 11.20 -21.31 4.72
N LEU A 143 10.95 -20.69 3.56
CA LEU A 143 11.09 -19.24 3.37
C LEU A 143 10.07 -18.42 4.19
N GLN A 144 8.91 -19.00 4.49
CA GLN A 144 7.85 -18.33 5.23
C GLN A 144 7.97 -18.50 6.75
N ASN A 145 8.56 -19.60 7.23
CA ASN A 145 8.49 -20.00 8.64
C ASN A 145 9.86 -20.13 9.34
N ALA A 146 10.97 -19.93 8.64
CA ALA A 146 12.30 -20.02 9.25
C ALA A 146 13.20 -18.86 8.82
N SER A 147 13.89 -18.27 9.80
CA SER A 147 14.99 -17.35 9.54
C SER A 147 16.20 -18.08 8.96
N GLU A 148 17.06 -17.36 8.26
CA GLU A 148 18.30 -17.93 7.72
C GLU A 148 19.20 -18.54 8.80
N ALA A 149 19.24 -17.92 9.99
CA ALA A 149 19.97 -18.45 11.14
C ALA A 149 19.43 -19.80 11.61
N GLU A 150 18.11 -19.97 11.62
CA GLU A 150 17.46 -21.25 11.96
C GLU A 150 17.71 -22.31 10.90
N LEU A 151 17.68 -21.95 9.61
CA LEU A 151 18.03 -22.86 8.53
C LEU A 151 19.47 -23.35 8.65
N LEU A 152 20.42 -22.44 8.91
CA LEU A 152 21.83 -22.77 9.09
C LEU A 152 22.07 -23.64 10.33
N LYS A 153 21.44 -23.31 11.47
CA LYS A 153 21.54 -24.08 12.71
C LYS A 153 21.02 -25.51 12.52
N ASN A 154 19.86 -25.65 11.90
CA ASN A 154 19.24 -26.97 11.69
C ASN A 154 20.01 -27.78 10.64
N ALA A 155 20.43 -27.18 9.53
CA ALA A 155 21.26 -27.85 8.54
C ALA A 155 22.59 -28.34 9.14
N LYS A 156 23.27 -27.50 9.94
CA LYS A 156 24.51 -27.89 10.63
C LYS A 156 24.29 -29.07 11.58
N SER A 157 23.18 -29.07 12.32
CA SER A 157 22.81 -30.19 13.21
C SER A 157 22.48 -31.49 12.47
N LEU A 158 22.19 -31.41 11.17
CA LEU A 158 21.93 -32.54 10.27
C LEU A 158 23.17 -32.96 9.46
N GLY A 159 24.33 -32.33 9.71
CA GLY A 159 25.56 -32.55 8.93
C GLY A 159 25.49 -32.01 7.50
N LEU A 160 24.49 -31.18 7.19
CA LEU A 160 24.26 -30.64 5.85
C LEU A 160 25.08 -29.36 5.65
N LYS A 161 25.88 -29.32 4.58
CA LYS A 161 26.51 -28.10 4.10
C LYS A 161 25.56 -27.42 3.10
N LEU A 162 25.05 -26.26 3.49
CA LEU A 162 24.18 -25.50 2.59
C LEU A 162 25.00 -24.74 1.54
N PRO A 163 24.60 -24.76 0.26
CA PRO A 163 25.24 -23.96 -0.77
C PRO A 163 25.06 -22.48 -0.44
N ARG A 164 26.20 -21.79 -0.31
CA ARG A 164 26.24 -20.34 -0.12
C ARG A 164 26.50 -19.71 -1.47
N THR A 165 25.67 -18.76 -1.87
CA THR A 165 25.96 -17.97 -3.07
C THR A 165 26.56 -16.65 -2.63
N LYS A 166 27.75 -16.33 -3.15
CA LYS A 166 28.24 -14.95 -3.13
C LYS A 166 27.28 -14.15 -4.02
N ALA A 167 26.24 -13.58 -3.42
CA ALA A 167 25.41 -12.63 -4.14
C ALA A 167 26.35 -11.56 -4.70
N LYS A 168 26.28 -11.29 -6.02
CA LYS A 168 26.83 -10.06 -6.59
C LYS A 168 26.02 -8.89 -5.99
N LYS A 169 26.30 -8.52 -4.75
CA LYS A 169 25.74 -7.33 -4.09
C LYS A 169 26.71 -6.19 -4.34
N LYS A 170 26.18 -5.09 -4.88
CA LYS A 170 26.79 -3.78 -4.78
C LYS A 170 27.08 -3.53 -3.29
N ARG A 171 28.35 -3.56 -2.91
CA ARG A 171 28.79 -3.43 -1.52
C ARG A 171 28.75 -1.95 -1.19
N TYR A 172 27.71 -1.51 -0.49
CA TYR A 172 27.66 -0.14 0.02
C TYR A 172 28.75 0.02 1.10
N SER A 173 29.53 1.07 1.01
CA SER A 173 30.40 1.50 2.12
C SER A 173 29.57 1.77 3.37
N GLN A 174 30.18 1.76 4.57
CA GLN A 174 29.44 2.08 5.81
C GLN A 174 28.72 3.44 5.73
N LYS A 175 29.32 4.40 5.02
CA LYS A 175 28.73 5.73 4.79
C LYS A 175 27.52 5.67 3.86
N GLU A 176 27.59 4.90 2.79
CA GLU A 176 26.45 4.68 1.87
C GLU A 176 25.33 3.87 2.52
N ALA A 177 25.67 2.81 3.26
CA ALA A 177 24.69 2.00 3.99
C ALA A 177 23.97 2.83 5.05
N LYS A 178 24.70 3.67 5.79
CA LYS A 178 24.11 4.62 6.74
C LYS A 178 23.20 5.63 6.05
N LYS A 179 23.63 6.20 4.91
CA LYS A 179 22.82 7.13 4.12
C LYS A 179 21.53 6.47 3.60
N ILE A 180 21.62 5.24 3.09
CA ILE A 180 20.47 4.47 2.62
C ILE A 180 19.52 4.13 3.76
N ALA A 181 20.06 3.75 4.93
CA ALA A 181 19.25 3.48 6.11
C ALA A 181 18.56 4.75 6.63
N GLU A 182 19.25 5.90 6.63
CA GLU A 182 18.69 7.19 7.00
C GLU A 182 17.60 7.64 6.02
N GLU A 183 17.82 7.52 4.71
CA GLU A 183 16.83 7.83 3.66
C GLU A 183 15.60 6.92 3.76
N ALA A 184 15.79 5.61 3.93
CA ALA A 184 14.70 4.66 4.14
C ALA A 184 13.93 4.95 5.44
N THR A 185 14.63 5.28 6.53
CA THR A 185 14.00 5.62 7.82
C THR A 185 13.21 6.92 7.71
N LYS A 186 13.74 7.94 7.03
CA LYS A 186 13.03 9.20 6.77
C LYS A 186 11.76 8.95 5.94
N GLY A 187 11.85 8.19 4.86
CA GLY A 187 10.69 7.83 4.03
C GLY A 187 9.61 7.08 4.80
N VAL A 188 9.99 6.17 5.69
CA VAL A 188 9.04 5.45 6.58
C VAL A 188 8.39 6.38 7.59
N VAL A 189 9.17 7.23 8.26
CA VAL A 189 8.63 8.20 9.23
C VAL A 189 7.69 9.18 8.54
N GLU A 190 8.01 9.61 7.32
CA GLU A 190 7.15 10.50 6.53
C GLU A 190 5.84 9.82 6.12
N ALA A 191 5.92 8.58 5.62
CA ALA A 191 4.76 7.72 5.37
C ALA A 191 3.86 7.53 6.61
N ILE A 192 4.45 7.31 7.79
CA ILE A 192 3.71 7.18 9.05
C ILE A 192 3.04 8.51 9.41
N LYS A 193 3.75 9.64 9.30
CA LYS A 193 3.17 10.97 9.53
C LYS A 193 1.99 11.27 8.59
N PHE A 194 2.02 10.75 7.36
CA PHE A 194 0.90 10.87 6.43
C PHE A 194 -0.31 10.02 6.82
N LEU A 195 -0.14 8.97 7.62
CA LEU A 195 -1.22 8.12 8.14
C LEU A 195 -1.82 8.67 9.43
N ASP A 196 -1.01 9.24 10.32
CA ASP A 196 -1.43 9.69 11.67
C ASP A 196 -2.38 10.91 11.66
N LYS A 197 -2.60 11.54 10.49
CA LYS A 197 -3.41 12.77 10.34
C LYS A 197 -4.55 12.63 9.33
N VAL A 198 -4.89 11.42 8.93
CA VAL A 198 -5.92 11.17 7.90
C VAL A 198 -7.25 10.85 8.57
N ASP A 199 -8.31 11.54 8.14
CA ASP A 199 -9.69 11.31 8.62
C ASP A 199 -10.30 10.06 7.95
N THR A 200 -9.93 9.80 6.70
CA THR A 200 -10.32 8.58 5.97
C THR A 200 -9.35 8.26 4.84
N VAL A 201 -9.10 6.96 4.65
CA VAL A 201 -8.34 6.46 3.51
C VAL A 201 -9.26 5.87 2.44
N LEU A 202 -9.16 6.39 1.23
CA LEU A 202 -9.71 5.84 0.00
C LEU A 202 -8.74 4.81 -0.58
N VAL A 203 -9.09 3.53 -0.46
CA VAL A 203 -8.33 2.43 -1.05
C VAL A 203 -8.82 2.16 -2.47
N MET A 204 -8.07 2.67 -3.45
CA MET A 204 -8.33 2.55 -4.88
C MET A 204 -7.95 1.16 -5.41
N MET A 205 -8.94 0.41 -5.90
CA MET A 205 -8.76 -0.88 -6.57
C MET A 205 -9.27 -0.80 -8.01
N ASP A 206 -8.55 -1.42 -8.94
CA ASP A 206 -8.97 -1.54 -10.35
C ASP A 206 -9.98 -2.67 -10.49
N SER A 207 -11.23 -2.35 -10.85
CA SER A 207 -12.32 -3.32 -10.99
C SER A 207 -12.09 -4.35 -12.09
N THR A 208 -11.11 -4.15 -12.97
CA THR A 208 -10.76 -5.10 -14.04
C THR A 208 -9.74 -6.15 -13.61
N ARG A 209 -9.26 -6.09 -12.36
CA ARG A 209 -8.18 -6.94 -11.83
C ARG A 209 -8.66 -7.78 -10.64
N ASP A 210 -7.82 -8.73 -10.25
CA ASP A 210 -8.02 -9.50 -9.02
C ASP A 210 -7.88 -8.57 -7.80
N PRO A 211 -8.91 -8.45 -6.94
CA PRO A 211 -8.84 -7.65 -5.73
C PRO A 211 -7.85 -8.18 -4.69
N LEU A 212 -7.53 -9.48 -4.69
CA LEU A 212 -6.73 -10.15 -3.67
C LEU A 212 -5.22 -10.10 -3.93
N SER A 213 -4.74 -9.03 -4.57
CA SER A 213 -3.30 -8.82 -4.72
C SER A 213 -2.62 -8.69 -3.35
N GLN A 214 -1.36 -9.09 -3.25
CA GLN A 214 -0.58 -8.95 -2.02
C GLN A 214 -0.56 -7.50 -1.52
N VAL A 215 -0.51 -6.52 -2.44
CA VAL A 215 -0.50 -5.09 -2.10
C VAL A 215 -1.83 -4.68 -1.48
N ASN A 216 -2.97 -5.09 -2.06
CA ASN A 216 -4.30 -4.75 -1.56
C ASN A 216 -4.58 -5.38 -0.19
N ILE A 217 -4.29 -6.68 -0.04
CA ILE A 217 -4.47 -7.40 1.22
C ILE A 217 -3.66 -6.74 2.33
N MET A 218 -2.38 -6.48 2.06
CA MET A 218 -1.48 -5.89 3.04
C MET A 218 -1.87 -4.43 3.36
N LEU A 219 -2.31 -3.65 2.38
CA LEU A 219 -2.80 -2.29 2.58
C LEU A 219 -3.99 -2.26 3.52
N VAL A 220 -5.04 -3.00 3.17
CA VAL A 220 -6.29 -3.02 3.94
C VAL A 220 -6.01 -3.51 5.37
N GLY A 221 -5.28 -4.62 5.52
CA GLY A 221 -4.95 -5.17 6.83
C GLY A 221 -4.12 -4.22 7.71
N ASN A 222 -3.20 -3.43 7.12
CA ASN A 222 -2.43 -2.44 7.87
C ASN A 222 -3.29 -1.25 8.34
N LEU A 223 -4.25 -0.81 7.52
CA LEU A 223 -5.17 0.27 7.88
C LEU A 223 -6.13 -0.20 8.98
N GLU A 224 -6.67 -1.42 8.85
CA GLU A 224 -7.49 -2.08 9.86
C GLU A 224 -6.77 -2.21 11.21
N ALA A 225 -5.53 -2.72 11.20
CA ALA A 225 -4.73 -2.90 12.41
C ALA A 225 -4.45 -1.58 13.15
N LYS A 226 -4.52 -0.45 12.45
CA LYS A 226 -4.35 0.90 13.02
C LYS A 226 -5.67 1.58 13.36
N GLY A 227 -6.81 0.95 13.07
CA GLY A 227 -8.13 1.56 13.26
C GLY A 227 -8.38 2.78 12.38
N ILE A 228 -7.66 2.90 11.25
CA ILE A 228 -7.86 4.02 10.32
C ILE A 228 -9.12 3.75 9.51
N PRO A 229 -10.08 4.69 9.41
CA PRO A 229 -11.29 4.50 8.60
C PRO A 229 -10.96 4.30 7.11
N VAL A 230 -11.58 3.28 6.51
CA VAL A 230 -11.33 2.88 5.11
C VAL A 230 -12.62 2.90 4.30
N VAL A 231 -12.56 3.50 3.11
CA VAL A 231 -13.52 3.31 2.03
C VAL A 231 -12.80 2.71 0.83
N ILE A 232 -13.23 1.53 0.38
CA ILE A 232 -12.66 0.90 -0.82
C ILE A 232 -13.37 1.46 -2.04
N VAL A 233 -12.58 1.94 -2.99
CA VAL A 233 -13.05 2.54 -4.23
C VAL A 233 -12.78 1.58 -5.38
N ALA A 234 -13.82 0.88 -5.83
CA ALA A 234 -13.77 -0.01 -6.98
C ALA A 234 -13.86 0.83 -8.27
N ASN A 235 -12.70 1.23 -8.80
CA ASN A 235 -12.60 2.19 -9.88
C ASN A 235 -12.58 1.51 -11.27
N LYS A 236 -12.73 2.30 -12.33
CA LYS A 236 -12.74 1.91 -13.75
C LYS A 236 -13.98 1.10 -14.18
N THR A 237 -15.12 1.36 -13.56
CA THR A 237 -16.39 0.71 -13.92
C THR A 237 -16.89 1.04 -15.32
N ASP A 238 -16.27 2.01 -16.00
CA ASP A 238 -16.51 2.32 -17.41
C ASP A 238 -15.96 1.25 -18.37
N LEU A 239 -15.08 0.35 -17.91
CA LEU A 239 -14.51 -0.72 -18.72
C LEU A 239 -15.41 -1.96 -18.74
N LYS A 240 -15.58 -2.59 -19.91
CA LYS A 240 -16.44 -3.79 -20.07
C LYS A 240 -16.03 -4.98 -19.20
N SER A 241 -14.75 -5.11 -18.87
CA SER A 241 -14.22 -6.18 -18.03
C SER A 241 -14.30 -5.88 -16.53
N ALA A 242 -14.83 -4.72 -16.14
CA ALA A 242 -14.93 -4.33 -14.75
C ALA A 242 -15.92 -5.22 -13.99
N LYS A 243 -15.48 -5.68 -12.82
CA LYS A 243 -16.20 -6.57 -11.91
C LYS A 243 -16.11 -6.03 -10.47
N PRO A 244 -16.71 -4.87 -10.17
CA PRO A 244 -16.65 -4.26 -8.83
C PRO A 244 -17.23 -5.17 -7.73
N GLU A 245 -18.14 -6.07 -8.08
CA GLU A 245 -18.68 -7.10 -7.19
C GLU A 245 -17.60 -8.04 -6.64
N ASN A 246 -16.53 -8.32 -7.40
CA ASN A 246 -15.42 -9.13 -6.91
C ASN A 246 -14.71 -8.44 -5.74
N ILE A 247 -14.50 -7.13 -5.84
CA ILE A 247 -13.90 -6.32 -4.76
C ILE A 247 -14.82 -6.34 -3.53
N LYS A 248 -16.12 -6.13 -3.73
CA LYS A 248 -17.11 -6.15 -2.65
C LYS A 248 -17.16 -7.51 -1.93
N ASN A 249 -17.12 -8.61 -2.67
CA ASN A 249 -17.12 -9.96 -2.12
C ASN A 249 -15.80 -10.30 -1.41
N ALA A 250 -14.68 -9.74 -1.87
CA ALA A 250 -13.36 -9.94 -1.24
C ALA A 250 -13.19 -9.19 0.08
N PHE A 251 -13.88 -8.05 0.24
CA PHE A 251 -13.78 -7.16 1.40
C PHE A 251 -15.15 -6.76 1.96
N PRO A 252 -16.02 -7.72 2.34
CA PRO A 252 -17.41 -7.46 2.71
C PRO A 252 -17.57 -6.62 4.00
N GLN A 253 -16.54 -6.57 4.83
CA GLN A 253 -16.51 -5.79 6.08
C GLN A 253 -16.26 -4.29 5.87
N HIS A 254 -15.85 -3.87 4.66
CA HIS A 254 -15.57 -2.47 4.35
C HIS A 254 -16.64 -1.88 3.43
N PRO A 255 -16.91 -0.57 3.53
CA PRO A 255 -17.72 0.12 2.53
C PRO A 255 -16.97 0.11 1.19
N VAL A 256 -17.61 -0.45 0.17
CA VAL A 256 -17.10 -0.51 -1.20
C VAL A 256 -17.99 0.32 -2.12
N VAL A 257 -17.41 1.32 -2.78
CA VAL A 257 -18.12 2.17 -3.74
C VAL A 257 -17.54 1.97 -5.13
N ALA A 258 -18.41 1.61 -6.07
CA ALA A 258 -18.05 1.37 -7.46
C ALA A 258 -18.14 2.68 -8.27
N ILE A 259 -17.04 3.12 -8.88
CA ILE A 259 -16.97 4.40 -9.60
C ILE A 259 -16.24 4.32 -10.95
N SER A 260 -16.43 5.34 -11.77
CA SER A 260 -15.46 5.72 -12.80
C SER A 260 -14.95 7.12 -12.52
N ALA A 261 -13.73 7.22 -11.98
CA ALA A 261 -13.07 8.51 -11.78
C ALA A 261 -12.86 9.26 -13.11
N LEU A 262 -12.65 8.52 -14.21
CA LEU A 262 -12.44 9.09 -15.54
C LEU A 262 -13.72 9.68 -16.13
N LYS A 263 -14.87 9.00 -15.97
CA LYS A 263 -16.16 9.43 -16.51
C LYS A 263 -17.01 10.24 -15.53
N GLY A 264 -16.60 10.28 -14.26
CA GLY A 264 -17.36 10.89 -13.17
C GLY A 264 -18.57 10.09 -12.72
N TYR A 265 -18.63 8.79 -13.05
CA TYR A 265 -19.77 7.95 -12.67
C TYR A 265 -19.74 7.61 -11.18
N ASN A 266 -20.89 7.76 -10.55
CA ASN A 266 -21.18 7.38 -9.17
C ASN A 266 -20.32 8.05 -8.08
N LEU A 267 -19.83 9.27 -8.36
CA LEU A 267 -19.04 10.03 -7.40
C LEU A 267 -19.85 10.57 -6.22
N GLU A 268 -21.16 10.79 -6.42
CA GLU A 268 -22.06 11.20 -5.32
C GLU A 268 -22.09 10.15 -4.21
N GLU A 269 -22.26 8.86 -4.56
CA GLU A 269 -22.23 7.76 -3.59
C GLU A 269 -20.87 7.67 -2.88
N LEU A 270 -19.77 7.96 -3.59
CA LEU A 270 -18.46 8.02 -2.97
C LEU A 270 -18.37 9.16 -1.95
N TYR A 271 -18.89 10.34 -2.26
CA TYR A 271 -18.88 11.48 -1.36
C TYR A 271 -19.76 11.25 -0.12
N GLU A 272 -20.91 10.60 -0.30
CA GLU A 272 -21.75 10.14 0.81
C GLU A 272 -21.04 9.11 1.70
N ALA A 273 -20.33 8.15 1.10
CA ALA A 273 -19.54 7.19 1.84
C ALA A 273 -18.41 7.86 2.63
N ILE A 274 -17.70 8.84 2.05
CA ILE A 274 -16.70 9.64 2.76
C ILE A 274 -17.35 10.39 3.92
N ALA A 275 -18.54 10.98 3.73
CA ALA A 275 -19.24 11.69 4.80
C ALA A 275 -19.70 10.81 5.95
N LYS A 276 -20.12 9.60 5.62
CA LYS A 276 -20.64 8.64 6.59
C LYS A 276 -19.53 7.92 7.35
N HIS A 277 -18.40 7.65 6.70
CA HIS A 277 -17.33 6.82 7.23
C HIS A 277 -16.07 7.60 7.58
N GLY A 278 -15.96 8.86 7.15
CA GLY A 278 -14.87 9.78 7.47
C GLY A 278 -15.31 10.91 8.36
N ALA A 279 -15.32 10.64 9.67
CA ALA A 279 -15.29 11.60 10.78
C ALA A 279 -15.16 10.82 12.10
#